data_AF-A0A4Q2JIQ0-F1
#
_entry.id   AF-A0A4Q2JIQ0-F1
#
_cell.length_a   1.000
_cell.length_b   1.000
_cell.length_c   1.000
_cell.angle_alpha   90.00
_cell.angle_beta   90.00
_cell.angle_gamma   90.00
#
_symmetry.space_group_name_H-M   'P 1'
#
loop_
_entity.id
_entity.type
_entity.pdbx_description
1 polymer ?
#
loop_
_entity_poly.entity_id
_entity_poly.type
_entity_poly.pdbx_seq_one_letter_code
_entity_poly.pdbx_strand_id
1 'polypeptide(L)'
;MTTAIYAAGAVCWRLIDGKVHVLVIHRTVYGDVTIPKGKVDPGESLPQTAVREIAEETGLAVALGVPLGVSRYPLPSGREKIVHYWAAEVSDRAVQRSTFKPNAEVAALEWVTVKRARGYLSYEPDVEILDAFAKLLDQDVTSTFSLAVVRHGKAVSRSSWSGDDATRPLTERGVEQAAGLVATLSAWAPKRIVSSPAVRCVTTVTPLAAAAGLEIKRDAGISQDAWESGEDEVRRVVGKRVRAGKSAIICSHGPVLPEIMREVALATGTPLGSYVTDAAGLETGAFSVVHLSATSPGSGIIAIETHAPRA
;
A
#
# COMPACT_ATOMS: atom_id res chain seq x y z
N MET A 1 15.03 19.06 -19.31
CA MET A 1 13.91 18.37 -18.65
C MET A 1 13.76 18.97 -17.26
N THR A 2 12.62 19.56 -16.94
CA THR A 2 12.35 20.16 -15.64
C THR A 2 12.27 19.05 -14.58
N THR A 3 13.13 19.11 -13.56
CA THR A 3 13.18 18.10 -12.49
C THR A 3 11.93 18.20 -11.62
N ALA A 4 11.09 17.17 -11.57
CA ALA A 4 9.91 17.15 -10.72
C ALA A 4 10.27 17.20 -9.22
N ILE A 5 9.35 17.69 -8.39
CA ILE A 5 9.35 17.53 -6.94
C ILE A 5 8.23 16.56 -6.60
N TYR A 6 8.58 15.42 -6.00
CA TYR A 6 7.60 14.46 -5.52
C TYR A 6 7.15 14.78 -4.10
N ALA A 7 5.90 14.42 -3.81
CA ALA A 7 5.29 14.48 -2.49
C ALA A 7 4.23 13.39 -2.36
N ALA A 8 3.86 13.12 -1.12
CA ALA A 8 2.83 12.16 -0.80
C ALA A 8 2.03 12.61 0.42
N GLY A 9 0.75 12.22 0.47
CA GLY A 9 -0.15 12.52 1.56
C GLY A 9 -1.33 11.56 1.62
N ALA A 10 -2.30 11.87 2.47
CA ALA A 10 -3.49 11.03 2.60
C ALA A 10 -4.74 11.80 3.03
N VAL A 11 -5.88 11.41 2.46
CA VAL A 11 -7.20 11.76 3.00
C VAL A 11 -7.42 10.86 4.22
N CYS A 12 -7.05 11.37 5.39
CA CYS A 12 -7.32 10.73 6.66
C CYS A 12 -8.81 10.88 6.98
N TRP A 13 -9.50 9.77 7.27
CA TRP A 13 -10.93 9.77 7.53
C TRP A 13 -11.31 8.90 8.72
N ARG A 14 -12.45 9.18 9.34
CA ARG A 14 -13.04 8.39 10.43
C ARG A 14 -14.55 8.56 10.48
N LEU A 15 -15.23 7.69 11.23
CA LEU A 15 -16.63 7.88 11.58
C LEU A 15 -16.74 8.72 12.86
N ILE A 16 -17.62 9.73 12.84
CA ILE A 16 -18.06 10.49 14.01
C ILE A 16 -19.58 10.52 13.95
N ASP A 17 -20.25 10.00 14.98
CA ASP A 17 -21.71 9.85 15.06
C ASP A 17 -22.31 9.18 13.80
N GLY A 18 -21.64 8.13 13.32
CA GLY A 18 -22.04 7.36 12.14
C GLY A 18 -21.81 8.07 10.79
N LYS A 19 -21.17 9.24 10.78
CA LYS A 19 -20.91 10.02 9.55
C LYS A 19 -19.41 10.08 9.25
N VAL A 20 -19.07 9.94 7.97
CA VAL A 20 -17.68 10.08 7.50
C VAL A 20 -17.23 11.53 7.65
N HIS A 21 -16.13 11.70 8.38
CA HIS A 21 -15.39 12.94 8.49
C HIS A 21 -13.98 12.73 7.95
N VAL A 22 -13.46 13.74 7.25
CA VAL A 22 -12.08 13.81 6.76
C VAL A 22 -11.30 14.84 7.57
N LEU A 23 -10.01 14.61 7.71
CA LEU A 23 -9.09 15.53 8.35
C LEU A 23 -8.61 16.57 7.33
N VAL A 24 -8.70 17.83 7.72
CA VAL A 24 -8.00 18.93 7.03
C VAL A 24 -7.00 19.57 7.99
N ILE A 25 -5.94 20.13 7.44
CA ILE A 25 -4.93 20.88 8.20
C ILE A 25 -4.99 22.36 7.84
N HIS A 26 -4.85 23.22 8.84
CA HIS A 26 -4.72 24.66 8.68
C HIS A 26 -3.24 25.03 8.76
N ARG A 27 -2.63 25.50 7.68
CA ARG A 27 -1.18 25.76 7.65
C ARG A 27 -0.86 27.17 8.14
N THR A 28 0.05 27.27 9.11
CA THR A 28 0.41 28.53 9.79
C THR A 28 1.02 29.54 8.81
N VAL A 29 1.90 29.08 7.90
CA VAL A 29 2.67 29.95 7.01
C VAL A 29 1.83 30.59 5.92
N TYR A 30 0.88 29.85 5.37
CA TYR A 30 0.10 30.27 4.20
C TYR A 30 -1.32 30.73 4.55
N GLY A 31 -1.82 30.39 5.74
CA GLY A 31 -3.19 30.67 6.15
C GLY A 31 -4.24 29.91 5.34
N ASP A 32 -3.84 28.79 4.72
CA ASP A 32 -4.69 27.96 3.88
C ASP A 32 -5.09 26.65 4.57
N VAL A 33 -6.04 25.96 3.95
CA VAL A 33 -6.57 24.68 4.40
C VAL A 33 -6.33 23.64 3.32
N THR A 34 -5.60 22.57 3.66
CA THR A 34 -5.20 21.53 2.71
C THR A 34 -5.39 20.12 3.26
N ILE A 35 -5.29 19.13 2.38
CA ILE A 35 -5.05 17.74 2.77
C ILE A 35 -3.59 17.62 3.26
N PRO A 36 -3.32 16.89 4.35
CA PRO A 36 -1.95 16.69 4.84
C PRO A 36 -1.08 15.93 3.83
N LYS A 37 0.13 16.46 3.59
CA LYS A 37 1.09 16.01 2.56
C LYS A 37 2.41 16.76 2.67
N GLY A 38 3.50 16.06 2.43
CA GLY A 38 4.83 16.68 2.35
C GLY A 38 5.75 16.01 1.34
N LYS A 39 7.02 16.44 1.33
CA LYS A 39 7.97 16.14 0.26
C LYS A 39 8.60 14.76 0.48
N VAL A 40 8.88 14.07 -0.62
CA VAL A 40 9.66 12.83 -0.57
C VAL A 40 11.10 13.15 -0.19
N ASP A 41 11.58 12.52 0.87
CA ASP A 41 12.98 12.61 1.29
C ASP A 41 13.88 11.69 0.46
N PRO A 42 15.20 11.97 0.37
CA PRO A 42 16.13 11.11 -0.35
C PRO A 42 16.05 9.65 0.13
N GLY A 43 15.78 8.74 -0.80
CA GLY A 43 15.68 7.31 -0.49
C GLY A 43 14.30 6.86 0.02
N GLU A 44 13.31 7.74 0.15
CA GLU A 44 11.94 7.34 0.51
C GLU A 44 11.10 6.89 -0.70
N SER A 45 10.16 5.99 -0.44
CA SER A 45 9.09 5.69 -1.39
C SER A 45 7.88 6.58 -1.11
N LEU A 46 7.02 6.80 -2.10
CA LEU A 46 5.82 7.62 -1.92
C LEU A 46 4.90 7.10 -0.79
N PRO A 47 4.64 5.79 -0.64
CA PRO A 47 3.85 5.28 0.49
C PRO A 47 4.51 5.52 1.86
N GLN A 48 5.84 5.38 1.93
CA GLN A 48 6.60 5.68 3.14
C GLN A 48 6.47 7.16 3.50
N THR A 49 6.69 8.05 2.52
CA THR A 49 6.54 9.50 2.68
C THR A 49 5.14 9.86 3.15
N ALA A 50 4.07 9.29 2.55
CA ALA A 50 2.70 9.57 2.98
C ALA A 50 2.52 9.30 4.48
N VAL A 51 2.90 8.11 4.95
CA VAL A 51 2.73 7.74 6.37
C VAL A 51 3.58 8.61 7.30
N ARG A 52 4.82 8.91 6.91
CA ARG A 52 5.70 9.79 7.68
C ARG A 52 5.09 11.20 7.80
N GLU A 53 4.70 11.80 6.69
CA GLU A 53 4.14 13.15 6.64
C GLU A 53 2.83 13.26 7.42
N ILE A 54 1.94 12.26 7.34
CA ILE A 54 0.75 12.21 8.19
C ILE A 54 1.14 12.20 9.67
N ALA A 55 2.13 11.39 10.06
CA ALA A 55 2.59 11.35 11.44
C ALA A 55 3.22 12.68 11.90
N GLU A 56 4.00 13.34 11.06
CA GLU A 56 4.65 14.62 11.36
C GLU A 56 3.64 15.78 11.46
N GLU A 57 2.75 15.92 10.48
CA GLU A 57 1.79 17.04 10.42
C GLU A 57 0.62 16.86 11.39
N THR A 58 0.23 15.63 11.70
CA THR A 58 -1.03 15.34 12.42
C THR A 58 -0.87 14.49 13.67
N GLY A 59 0.33 14.00 13.96
CA GLY A 59 0.59 13.09 15.06
C GLY A 59 -0.12 11.73 14.94
N LEU A 60 -0.80 11.44 13.83
CA LEU A 60 -1.59 10.22 13.65
C LEU A 60 -0.73 9.10 13.07
N ALA A 61 -0.78 7.94 13.71
CA ALA A 61 -0.30 6.69 13.13
C ALA A 61 -1.40 6.08 12.26
N VAL A 62 -1.15 5.97 10.96
CA VAL A 62 -2.13 5.48 9.98
C VAL A 62 -1.59 4.31 9.16
N ALA A 63 -2.50 3.56 8.55
CA ALA A 63 -2.20 2.63 7.46
C ALA A 63 -2.88 3.15 6.19
N LEU A 64 -2.19 3.05 5.06
CA LEU A 64 -2.74 3.44 3.77
C LEU A 64 -3.78 2.43 3.30
N GLY A 65 -4.84 2.93 2.67
CA GLY A 65 -5.84 2.20 1.91
C GLY A 65 -5.73 2.53 0.42
N VAL A 66 -6.87 2.67 -0.24
CA VAL A 66 -6.98 2.86 -1.70
C VAL A 66 -6.24 4.13 -2.17
N PRO A 67 -5.46 4.08 -3.27
CA PRO A 67 -4.90 5.28 -3.90
C PRO A 67 -6.00 6.17 -4.49
N LEU A 68 -5.94 7.47 -4.22
CA LEU A 68 -6.99 8.45 -4.58
C LEU A 68 -6.65 9.29 -5.81
N GLY A 69 -5.39 9.27 -6.26
CA GLY A 69 -4.96 9.98 -7.45
C GLY A 69 -3.70 10.81 -7.24
N VAL A 70 -3.43 11.66 -8.22
CA VAL A 70 -2.21 12.46 -8.30
C VAL A 70 -2.53 13.89 -8.69
N SER A 71 -2.14 14.86 -7.85
CA SER A 71 -2.21 16.28 -8.17
C SER A 71 -0.91 16.73 -8.83
N ARG A 72 -1.01 17.50 -9.92
CA ARG A 72 0.14 18.04 -10.68
C ARG A 72 -0.01 19.53 -10.89
N TYR A 73 1.00 20.31 -10.50
CA TYR A 73 0.98 21.75 -10.72
C TYR A 73 2.40 22.33 -10.84
N PRO A 74 2.57 23.39 -11.65
CA PRO A 74 3.86 24.06 -11.79
C PRO A 74 4.19 24.88 -10.53
N LEU A 75 5.48 24.94 -10.20
CA LEU A 75 6.02 25.80 -9.15
C LEU A 75 6.64 27.07 -9.76
N PRO A 76 6.73 28.18 -9.00
CA PRO A 76 7.41 29.39 -9.45
C PRO A 76 8.87 29.16 -9.88
N SER A 77 9.51 28.11 -9.38
CA SER A 77 10.87 27.70 -9.77
C SER A 77 10.95 27.04 -11.16
N GLY A 78 9.83 26.95 -11.91
CA GLY A 78 9.74 26.24 -13.19
C GLY A 78 9.73 24.70 -13.09
N ARG A 79 9.75 24.14 -11.87
CA ARG A 79 9.67 22.70 -11.62
C ARG A 79 8.21 22.28 -11.52
N GLU A 80 7.89 21.03 -11.85
CA GLU A 80 6.57 20.46 -11.60
C GLU A 80 6.52 19.85 -10.20
N LYS A 81 5.43 20.10 -9.45
CA LYS A 81 5.11 19.41 -8.20
C LYS A 81 4.12 18.29 -8.51
N ILE A 82 4.44 17.07 -8.07
CA ILE A 82 3.62 15.88 -8.25
C ILE A 82 3.33 15.30 -6.86
N VAL A 83 2.05 15.22 -6.47
CA VAL A 83 1.63 14.73 -5.15
C VAL A 83 0.74 13.50 -5.31
N HIS A 84 1.11 12.40 -4.67
CA HIS A 84 0.30 11.18 -4.65
C HIS A 84 -0.50 11.09 -3.34
N TYR A 85 -1.76 10.67 -3.44
CA TYR A 85 -2.64 10.57 -2.27
C TYR A 85 -3.26 9.18 -2.12
N TRP A 86 -3.47 8.79 -0.87
CA TRP A 86 -4.19 7.58 -0.46
C TRP A 86 -5.32 7.91 0.49
N ALA A 87 -6.32 7.04 0.59
CA ALA A 87 -7.24 7.04 1.73
C ALA A 87 -6.51 6.47 2.95
N ALA A 88 -6.81 6.99 4.15
CA ALA A 88 -6.28 6.44 5.39
C ALA A 88 -7.37 6.43 6.47
N GLU A 89 -7.83 5.24 6.85
CA GLU A 89 -8.81 5.10 7.94
C GLU A 89 -8.12 5.31 9.29
N VAL A 90 -8.67 6.21 10.10
CA VAL A 90 -8.12 6.58 11.41
C VAL A 90 -9.01 6.04 12.52
N SER A 91 -8.49 5.06 13.25
CA SER A 91 -9.18 4.49 14.42
C SER A 91 -9.27 5.50 15.58
N ASP A 92 -10.28 5.36 16.44
CA ASP A 92 -10.39 6.17 17.66
C ASP A 92 -9.14 6.05 18.55
N ARG A 93 -8.52 4.87 18.60
CA ARG A 93 -7.26 4.66 19.31
C ARG A 93 -6.10 5.49 18.73
N ALA A 94 -6.05 5.66 17.40
CA ALA A 94 -5.04 6.50 16.76
C ALA A 94 -5.27 7.98 17.08
N VAL A 95 -6.53 8.44 17.12
CA VAL A 95 -6.87 9.80 17.54
C VAL A 95 -6.49 10.05 19.00
N GLN A 96 -6.83 9.14 19.91
CA GLN A 96 -6.48 9.26 21.34
C GLN A 96 -4.97 9.26 21.60
N ARG A 97 -4.20 8.61 20.72
CA ARG A 97 -2.74 8.55 20.80
C ARG A 97 -2.04 9.61 19.96
N SER A 98 -2.80 10.48 19.28
CA SER A 98 -2.20 11.54 18.46
C SER A 98 -1.29 12.40 19.33
N THR A 99 -0.09 12.66 18.82
CA THR A 99 0.89 13.51 19.48
C THR A 99 0.90 14.93 18.93
N PHE A 100 -0.10 15.31 18.12
CA PHE A 100 -0.14 16.60 17.47
C PHE A 100 -0.04 17.75 18.46
N LYS A 101 0.79 18.72 18.11
CA LYS A 101 0.84 20.03 18.75
C LYS A 101 0.96 21.07 17.64
N PRO A 102 0.15 22.15 17.68
CA PRO A 102 0.34 23.28 16.78
C PRO A 102 1.79 23.72 16.72
N ASN A 103 2.30 23.94 15.52
CA ASN A 103 3.68 24.29 15.28
C ASN A 103 3.80 25.35 14.17
N ALA A 104 5.04 25.64 13.76
CA ALA A 104 5.32 26.67 12.75
C ALA A 104 4.77 26.33 11.35
N GLU A 105 4.44 25.07 11.09
CA GLU A 105 3.90 24.58 9.81
C GLU A 105 2.39 24.38 9.87
N VAL A 106 1.88 23.69 10.89
CA VAL A 106 0.47 23.36 11.06
C VAL A 106 -0.10 24.01 12.32
N ALA A 107 -1.07 24.91 12.14
CA ALA A 107 -1.72 25.65 13.21
C ALA A 107 -2.82 24.84 13.89
N ALA A 108 -3.60 24.07 13.11
CA ALA A 108 -4.73 23.31 13.63
C ALA A 108 -5.09 22.12 12.75
N LEU A 109 -5.73 21.14 13.40
CA LEU A 109 -6.37 19.98 12.78
C LEU A 109 -7.88 20.12 12.92
N GLU A 110 -8.63 19.84 11.84
CA GLU A 110 -10.09 19.85 11.90
C GLU A 110 -10.68 18.63 11.21
N TRP A 111 -11.56 17.92 11.92
CA TRP A 111 -12.38 16.85 11.35
C TRP A 111 -13.67 17.44 10.81
N VAL A 112 -13.88 17.34 9.50
CA VAL A 112 -15.04 17.93 8.82
C VAL A 112 -15.75 16.91 7.93
N THR A 113 -17.06 17.07 7.73
CA THR A 113 -17.78 16.27 6.74
C THR A 113 -17.21 16.48 5.34
N VAL A 114 -17.33 15.48 4.46
CA VAL A 114 -16.90 15.60 3.04
C VAL A 114 -17.49 16.83 2.35
N LYS A 115 -18.79 17.11 2.58
CA LYS A 115 -19.45 18.31 2.03
C LYS A 115 -18.78 19.60 2.47
N ARG A 116 -18.41 19.70 3.75
CA ARG A 116 -17.75 20.90 4.30
C ARG A 116 -16.29 21.00 3.82
N ALA A 117 -15.56 19.88 3.78
CA ALA A 117 -14.19 19.85 3.23
C ALA A 117 -14.14 20.42 1.81
N ARG A 118 -15.11 20.08 0.96
CA ARG A 118 -15.20 20.59 -0.43
C ARG A 118 -15.26 22.12 -0.52
N GLY A 119 -15.87 22.79 0.46
CA GLY A 119 -15.93 24.24 0.54
C GLY A 119 -14.81 24.88 1.38
N TYR A 120 -14.01 24.06 2.07
CA TYR A 120 -12.94 24.53 2.95
C TYR A 120 -11.56 24.46 2.31
N LEU A 121 -11.29 23.43 1.51
CA LEU A 121 -10.00 23.24 0.87
C LEU A 121 -9.70 24.43 -0.04
N SER A 122 -8.51 25.01 0.14
CA SER A 122 -8.12 26.24 -0.54
C SER A 122 -7.71 26.04 -2.00
N TYR A 123 -7.51 24.80 -2.42
CA TYR A 123 -6.98 24.45 -3.74
C TYR A 123 -7.85 23.41 -4.44
N GLU A 124 -8.21 23.69 -5.68
CA GLU A 124 -8.99 22.78 -6.53
C GLU A 124 -8.36 21.38 -6.66
N PRO A 125 -7.03 21.21 -6.82
CA PRO A 125 -6.44 19.88 -6.88
C PRO A 125 -6.64 19.03 -5.62
N ASP A 126 -6.77 19.64 -4.43
CA ASP A 126 -7.10 18.89 -3.22
C ASP A 126 -8.59 18.50 -3.19
N VAL A 127 -9.47 19.34 -3.78
CA VAL A 127 -10.90 19.02 -3.97
C VAL A 127 -11.08 17.84 -4.92
N GLU A 128 -10.31 17.77 -6.02
CA GLU A 128 -10.34 16.61 -6.93
C GLU A 128 -9.98 15.29 -6.22
N ILE A 129 -9.00 15.33 -5.30
CA ILE A 129 -8.60 14.17 -4.50
C ILE A 129 -9.70 13.80 -3.48
N LEU A 130 -10.31 14.79 -2.83
CA LEU A 130 -11.46 14.58 -1.95
C LEU A 130 -12.63 13.94 -2.72
N ASP A 131 -12.86 14.36 -3.96
CA ASP A 131 -13.93 13.86 -4.81
C ASP A 131 -13.68 12.41 -5.25
N ALA A 132 -12.41 12.04 -5.48
CA ALA A 132 -12.03 10.65 -5.68
C ALA A 132 -12.35 9.80 -4.45
N PHE A 133 -12.10 10.31 -3.24
CA PHE A 133 -12.50 9.62 -2.00
C PHE A 133 -14.02 9.54 -1.86
N ALA A 134 -14.75 10.61 -2.16
CA ALA A 134 -16.21 10.62 -2.10
C ALA A 134 -16.84 9.56 -3.01
N LYS A 135 -16.29 9.33 -4.21
CA LYS A 135 -16.75 8.26 -5.12
C LYS A 135 -16.62 6.86 -4.51
N LEU A 136 -15.61 6.61 -3.66
CA LEU A 136 -15.50 5.34 -2.94
C LEU A 136 -16.64 5.18 -1.93
N LEU A 137 -16.99 6.26 -1.23
CA LEU A 137 -18.11 6.26 -0.28
C LEU A 137 -19.46 6.02 -0.99
N ASP A 138 -19.67 6.63 -2.16
CA ASP A 138 -20.88 6.44 -2.97
C ASP A 138 -21.03 4.99 -3.48
N GLN A 139 -19.94 4.22 -3.51
CA GLN A 139 -19.89 2.80 -3.86
C GLN A 139 -19.94 1.88 -2.63
N ASP A 140 -20.26 2.41 -1.45
CA ASP A 140 -20.23 1.72 -0.16
C ASP A 140 -18.86 1.08 0.16
N VAL A 141 -17.78 1.67 -0.36
CA VAL A 141 -16.39 1.30 -0.04
C VAL A 141 -15.92 2.21 1.08
N THR A 142 -16.29 1.86 2.31
CA THR A 142 -15.94 2.64 3.50
C THR A 142 -14.65 2.14 4.13
N SER A 143 -14.59 0.88 4.54
CA SER A 143 -13.35 0.27 5.06
C SER A 143 -12.72 -0.71 4.06
N THR A 144 -11.39 -0.70 3.98
CA THR A 144 -10.61 -1.48 3.01
C THR A 144 -9.43 -2.19 3.66
N PHE A 145 -8.94 -3.24 3.01
CA PHE A 145 -7.73 -3.95 3.38
C PHE A 145 -6.93 -4.28 2.12
N SER A 146 -5.64 -4.58 2.28
CA SER A 146 -4.76 -4.81 1.15
C SER A 146 -4.08 -6.18 1.15
N LEU A 147 -4.00 -6.80 -0.02
CA LEU A 147 -3.18 -7.99 -0.25
C LEU A 147 -1.97 -7.59 -1.09
N ALA A 148 -0.79 -7.57 -0.47
CA ALA A 148 0.45 -7.32 -1.19
C ALA A 148 1.03 -8.64 -1.72
N VAL A 149 1.07 -8.78 -3.04
CA VAL A 149 1.66 -9.91 -3.75
C VAL A 149 3.10 -9.57 -4.08
N VAL A 150 4.04 -10.31 -3.50
CA VAL A 150 5.47 -10.02 -3.54
C VAL A 150 6.21 -11.10 -4.31
N ARG A 151 6.98 -10.73 -5.33
CA ARG A 151 7.96 -11.64 -5.91
C ARG A 151 9.20 -11.67 -5.03
N HIS A 152 9.72 -12.86 -4.74
CA HIS A 152 10.99 -12.98 -4.01
C HIS A 152 12.11 -12.11 -4.63
N GLY A 153 13.06 -11.67 -3.80
CA GLY A 153 14.24 -10.92 -4.23
C GLY A 153 15.13 -11.73 -5.17
N LYS A 154 16.14 -11.08 -5.76
CA LYS A 154 17.08 -11.73 -6.67
C LYS A 154 17.74 -12.93 -5.98
N ALA A 155 17.60 -14.11 -6.58
CA ALA A 155 18.21 -15.35 -6.10
C ALA A 155 19.40 -15.76 -6.99
N VAL A 156 20.31 -16.57 -6.43
CA VAL A 156 21.41 -17.22 -7.17
C VAL A 156 20.82 -17.89 -8.42
N SER A 157 21.50 -17.96 -9.56
CA SER A 157 20.90 -18.59 -10.75
C SER A 157 20.70 -20.10 -10.56
N ARG A 158 19.73 -20.67 -11.27
CA ARG A 158 19.48 -22.13 -11.24
C ARG A 158 20.70 -22.92 -11.71
N SER A 159 21.32 -22.46 -12.80
CA SER A 159 22.48 -23.12 -13.42
C SER A 159 23.72 -23.19 -12.52
N SER A 160 23.84 -22.30 -11.52
CA SER A 160 24.98 -22.26 -10.62
C SER A 160 24.66 -22.80 -9.22
N TRP A 161 23.47 -23.39 -9.02
CA TRP A 161 23.05 -23.97 -7.76
C TRP A 161 23.03 -25.50 -7.87
N SER A 162 23.75 -26.17 -6.97
CA SER A 162 23.92 -27.63 -7.00
C SER A 162 22.94 -28.40 -6.09
N GLY A 163 22.21 -27.70 -5.22
CA GLY A 163 21.19 -28.30 -4.35
C GLY A 163 19.77 -28.19 -4.94
N ASP A 164 18.78 -28.60 -4.15
CA ASP A 164 17.36 -28.46 -4.52
C ASP A 164 17.01 -27.00 -4.82
N ASP A 165 16.18 -26.74 -5.85
CA ASP A 165 15.82 -25.35 -6.21
C ASP A 165 15.15 -24.62 -5.04
N ALA A 166 14.37 -25.33 -4.21
CA ALA A 166 13.71 -24.77 -3.03
C ALA A 166 14.69 -24.20 -2.00
N THR A 167 15.94 -24.70 -1.93
CA THR A 167 16.96 -24.24 -0.98
C THR A 167 17.79 -23.08 -1.51
N ARG A 168 17.58 -22.67 -2.77
CA ARG A 168 18.37 -21.61 -3.42
C ARG A 168 18.23 -20.26 -2.70
N PRO A 169 19.35 -19.66 -2.25
CA PRO A 169 19.32 -18.44 -1.46
C PRO A 169 19.18 -17.18 -2.33
N LEU A 170 18.93 -16.05 -1.67
CA LEU A 170 19.07 -14.73 -2.26
C LEU A 170 20.53 -14.43 -2.59
N THR A 171 20.78 -13.62 -3.62
CA THR A 171 22.07 -12.95 -3.81
C THR A 171 22.17 -11.75 -2.87
N GLU A 172 23.33 -11.10 -2.78
CA GLU A 172 23.51 -9.83 -2.04
C GLU A 172 22.48 -8.77 -2.46
N ARG A 173 22.35 -8.50 -3.77
CA ARG A 173 21.28 -7.66 -4.31
C ARG A 173 19.87 -8.07 -3.85
N GLY A 174 19.61 -9.36 -3.71
CA GLY A 174 18.31 -9.86 -3.25
C GLY A 174 18.07 -9.56 -1.78
N VAL A 175 19.13 -9.58 -0.96
CA VAL A 175 19.09 -9.18 0.46
C VAL A 175 18.84 -7.68 0.59
N GLU A 176 19.50 -6.86 -0.22
CA GLU A 176 19.24 -5.40 -0.27
C GLU A 176 17.79 -5.11 -0.66
N GLN A 177 17.28 -5.79 -1.70
CA GLN A 177 15.87 -5.70 -2.09
C GLN A 177 14.93 -6.06 -0.93
N ALA A 178 15.21 -7.16 -0.22
CA ALA A 178 14.42 -7.59 0.93
C ALA A 178 14.41 -6.55 2.06
N ALA A 179 15.53 -5.88 2.31
CA ALA A 179 15.61 -4.79 3.27
C ALA A 179 14.81 -3.55 2.82
N GLY A 180 14.91 -3.19 1.53
CA GLY A 180 14.17 -2.06 0.93
C GLY A 180 12.65 -2.20 0.94
N LEU A 181 12.13 -3.44 1.05
CA LEU A 181 10.69 -3.71 1.17
C LEU A 181 10.10 -3.22 2.49
N VAL A 182 10.88 -3.20 3.58
CA VAL A 182 10.36 -3.00 4.94
C VAL A 182 9.61 -1.68 5.08
N ALA A 183 10.27 -0.57 4.73
CA ALA A 183 9.69 0.76 4.89
C ALA A 183 8.43 0.95 4.04
N THR A 184 8.45 0.44 2.80
CA THR A 184 7.31 0.62 1.87
C THR A 184 6.13 -0.27 2.25
N LEU A 185 6.34 -1.58 2.45
CA LEU A 185 5.24 -2.51 2.78
C LEU A 185 4.65 -2.26 4.17
N SER A 186 5.39 -1.65 5.09
CA SER A 186 4.87 -1.23 6.40
C SER A 186 3.78 -0.16 6.29
N ALA A 187 3.72 0.60 5.20
CA ALA A 187 2.72 1.64 4.99
C ALA A 187 1.28 1.11 4.99
N TRP A 188 1.07 -0.16 4.63
CA TRP A 188 -0.25 -0.82 4.67
C TRP A 188 -0.49 -1.65 5.93
N ALA A 189 0.42 -1.59 6.91
CA ALA A 189 0.33 -2.21 8.23
C ALA A 189 -0.18 -3.67 8.21
N PRO A 190 0.47 -4.59 7.47
CA PRO A 190 0.00 -5.96 7.31
C PRO A 190 -0.19 -6.66 8.66
N LYS A 191 -1.18 -7.56 8.74
CA LYS A 191 -1.48 -8.37 9.94
C LYS A 191 -1.08 -9.84 9.76
N ARG A 192 -0.56 -10.18 8.60
CA ARG A 192 -0.19 -11.55 8.25
C ARG A 192 0.84 -11.55 7.14
N ILE A 193 1.82 -12.45 7.25
CA ILE A 193 2.74 -12.78 6.18
C ILE A 193 2.55 -14.26 5.84
N VAL A 194 2.29 -14.55 4.57
CA VAL A 194 2.28 -15.89 4.00
C VAL A 194 3.37 -15.95 2.94
N SER A 195 4.18 -16.99 2.96
CA SER A 195 5.27 -17.16 2.01
C SER A 195 5.34 -18.59 1.49
N SER A 196 5.76 -18.77 0.25
CA SER A 196 6.26 -20.06 -0.21
C SER A 196 7.37 -20.55 0.73
N PRO A 197 7.47 -21.87 1.01
CA PRO A 197 8.51 -22.40 1.88
C PRO A 197 9.94 -22.28 1.32
N ALA A 198 10.11 -21.95 0.03
CA ALA A 198 11.42 -21.80 -0.58
C ALA A 198 12.26 -20.73 0.13
N VAL A 199 13.56 -21.02 0.33
CA VAL A 199 14.49 -20.18 1.10
C VAL A 199 14.47 -18.73 0.61
N ARG A 200 14.59 -18.50 -0.70
CA ARG A 200 14.50 -17.16 -1.30
C ARG A 200 13.21 -16.40 -0.94
N CYS A 201 12.05 -17.06 -0.89
CA CYS A 201 10.77 -16.42 -0.56
C CYS A 201 10.70 -16.08 0.93
N VAL A 202 11.09 -17.02 1.80
CA VAL A 202 11.13 -16.79 3.24
C VAL A 202 12.10 -15.66 3.58
N THR A 203 13.34 -15.71 3.07
CA THR A 203 14.36 -14.69 3.32
C THR A 203 13.93 -13.31 2.83
N THR A 204 13.18 -13.22 1.72
CA THR A 204 12.70 -11.93 1.19
C THR A 204 11.79 -11.20 2.18
N VAL A 205 10.94 -11.92 2.92
CA VAL A 205 9.98 -11.31 3.85
C VAL A 205 10.44 -11.32 5.30
N THR A 206 11.58 -11.95 5.61
CA THR A 206 12.13 -12.00 6.98
C THR A 206 12.37 -10.62 7.60
N PRO A 207 12.99 -9.63 6.91
CA PRO A 207 13.18 -8.30 7.49
C PRO A 207 11.86 -7.62 7.85
N LEU A 208 10.86 -7.73 6.97
CA LEU A 208 9.51 -7.17 7.20
C LEU A 208 8.81 -7.89 8.36
N ALA A 209 8.92 -9.21 8.44
CA ALA A 209 8.36 -10.01 9.53
C ALA A 209 8.93 -9.59 10.89
N ALA A 210 10.25 -9.39 10.97
CA ALA A 210 10.91 -8.89 12.18
C ALA A 210 10.43 -7.48 12.55
N ALA A 211 10.41 -6.55 11.59
CA ALA A 211 9.97 -5.17 11.82
C ALA A 211 8.50 -5.07 12.27
N ALA A 212 7.63 -5.91 11.69
CA ALA A 212 6.20 -5.93 12.03
C ALA A 212 5.87 -6.77 13.27
N GLY A 213 6.83 -7.53 13.81
CA GLY A 213 6.59 -8.48 14.90
C GLY A 213 5.64 -9.62 14.50
N LEU A 214 5.72 -10.10 13.25
CA LEU A 214 4.82 -11.11 12.70
C LEU A 214 5.55 -12.42 12.39
N GLU A 215 4.86 -13.54 12.60
CA GLU A 215 5.34 -14.83 12.12
C GLU A 215 5.12 -15.01 10.61
N ILE A 216 6.09 -15.64 9.95
CA ILE A 216 5.98 -16.04 8.55
C ILE A 216 5.26 -17.39 8.49
N LYS A 217 4.02 -17.37 7.99
CA LYS A 217 3.33 -18.62 7.67
C LYS A 217 3.85 -19.18 6.34
N ARG A 218 4.58 -20.29 6.40
CA ARG A 218 4.99 -21.05 5.21
C ARG A 218 3.80 -21.87 4.70
N ASP A 219 3.48 -21.79 3.41
CA ASP A 219 2.39 -22.55 2.79
C ASP A 219 2.86 -23.10 1.43
N ALA A 220 2.94 -24.43 1.31
CA ALA A 220 3.41 -25.10 0.10
C ALA A 220 2.46 -24.92 -1.10
N GLY A 221 1.18 -24.62 -0.83
CA GLY A 221 0.18 -24.40 -1.87
C GLY A 221 0.41 -23.15 -2.74
N ILE A 222 1.40 -22.31 -2.41
CA ILE A 222 1.87 -21.19 -3.25
C ILE A 222 3.35 -21.34 -3.61
N SER A 223 3.90 -22.56 -3.57
CA SER A 223 5.25 -22.85 -4.01
C SER A 223 5.34 -23.02 -5.52
N GLN A 224 6.54 -22.82 -6.08
CA GLN A 224 6.75 -23.09 -7.50
C GLN A 224 6.70 -24.60 -7.78
N ASP A 225 7.24 -25.44 -6.89
CA ASP A 225 7.28 -26.89 -7.11
C ASP A 225 5.85 -27.46 -7.22
N ALA A 226 4.95 -27.05 -6.30
CA ALA A 226 3.55 -27.46 -6.35
C ALA A 226 2.84 -26.92 -7.60
N TRP A 227 3.17 -25.70 -8.04
CA TRP A 227 2.64 -25.14 -9.29
C TRP A 227 3.08 -25.93 -10.52
N GLU A 228 4.35 -26.35 -10.56
CA GLU A 228 4.91 -27.11 -11.68
C GLU A 228 4.40 -28.56 -11.70
N SER A 229 4.08 -29.16 -10.55
CA SER A 229 3.46 -30.48 -10.46
C SER A 229 1.94 -30.47 -10.62
N GLY A 230 1.29 -29.30 -10.59
CA GLY A 230 -0.17 -29.17 -10.60
C GLY A 230 -0.85 -29.52 -9.27
N GLU A 231 -0.08 -29.54 -8.18
CA GLU A 231 -0.53 -29.84 -6.80
C GLU A 231 -0.65 -28.56 -5.95
N ASP A 232 -0.59 -27.38 -6.57
CA ASP A 232 -0.75 -26.12 -5.87
C ASP A 232 -2.15 -25.99 -5.24
N GLU A 233 -2.24 -25.08 -4.27
CA GLU A 233 -3.51 -24.77 -3.61
C GLU A 233 -3.70 -23.26 -3.55
N VAL A 234 -3.33 -22.55 -4.62
CA VAL A 234 -3.35 -21.07 -4.68
C VAL A 234 -4.73 -20.53 -4.29
N ARG A 235 -5.81 -21.12 -4.84
CA ARG A 235 -7.20 -20.80 -4.48
C ARG A 235 -7.47 -20.87 -2.98
N ARG A 236 -7.00 -21.94 -2.30
CA ARG A 236 -7.19 -22.13 -0.86
C ARG A 236 -6.48 -21.03 -0.08
N VAL A 237 -5.24 -20.75 -0.44
CA VAL A 237 -4.40 -19.75 0.24
C VAL A 237 -4.99 -18.35 0.07
N VAL A 238 -5.26 -17.94 -1.17
CA VAL A 238 -5.80 -16.62 -1.51
C VAL A 238 -7.20 -16.44 -0.94
N GLY A 239 -8.11 -17.38 -1.16
CA GLY A 239 -9.47 -17.30 -0.63
C GLY A 239 -9.51 -17.17 0.90
N LYS A 240 -8.57 -17.80 1.62
CA LYS A 240 -8.44 -17.62 3.07
C LYS A 240 -7.97 -16.21 3.46
N ARG A 241 -7.19 -15.52 2.63
CA ARG A 241 -6.76 -14.13 2.87
C ARG A 241 -7.88 -13.15 2.57
N VAL A 242 -8.57 -13.30 1.43
CA VAL A 242 -9.72 -12.48 1.06
C VAL A 242 -10.81 -12.57 2.13
N ARG A 243 -11.23 -13.78 2.54
CA ARG A 243 -12.24 -13.97 3.60
C ARG A 243 -11.83 -13.43 4.98
N ALA A 244 -10.53 -13.31 5.24
CA ALA A 244 -10.06 -12.79 6.52
C ALA A 244 -10.26 -11.28 6.64
N GLY A 245 -10.41 -10.55 5.52
CA GLY A 245 -10.66 -9.10 5.52
C GLY A 245 -9.57 -8.28 6.21
N LYS A 246 -8.31 -8.75 6.17
CA LYS A 246 -7.18 -8.12 6.87
C LYS A 246 -5.97 -8.04 5.97
N SER A 247 -5.26 -6.91 6.04
CA SER A 247 -4.10 -6.68 5.19
C SER A 247 -3.04 -7.76 5.37
N ALA A 248 -2.48 -8.27 4.28
CA ALA A 248 -1.54 -9.38 4.31
C ALA A 248 -0.52 -9.32 3.17
N ILE A 249 0.65 -9.92 3.43
CA ILE A 249 1.69 -10.15 2.45
C ILE A 249 1.59 -11.61 1.95
N ILE A 250 1.71 -11.81 0.64
CA ILE A 250 1.80 -13.12 -0.02
C ILE A 250 3.08 -13.11 -0.86
N CYS A 251 4.13 -13.79 -0.41
CA CYS A 251 5.39 -13.90 -1.14
C CYS A 251 5.49 -15.23 -1.89
N SER A 252 5.75 -15.16 -3.20
CA SER A 252 5.85 -16.33 -4.07
C SER A 252 6.79 -16.07 -5.27
N HIS A 253 6.65 -16.87 -6.32
CA HIS A 253 7.54 -16.99 -7.47
C HIS A 253 6.88 -16.47 -8.72
N GLY A 254 7.68 -15.95 -9.66
CA GLY A 254 7.19 -15.37 -10.92
C GLY A 254 6.09 -16.19 -11.64
N PRO A 255 6.25 -17.51 -11.84
CA PRO A 255 5.23 -18.33 -12.49
C PRO A 255 3.90 -18.45 -11.73
N VAL A 256 3.91 -18.26 -10.40
CA VAL A 256 2.75 -18.46 -9.51
C VAL A 256 1.99 -17.15 -9.28
N LEU A 257 2.64 -15.99 -9.43
CA LEU A 257 1.99 -14.68 -9.18
C LEU A 257 0.77 -14.42 -10.07
N PRO A 258 0.76 -14.80 -11.38
CA PRO A 258 -0.43 -14.66 -12.21
C PRO A 258 -1.63 -15.42 -11.64
N GLU A 259 -1.43 -16.63 -11.13
CA GLU A 259 -2.51 -17.40 -10.52
C GLU A 259 -2.96 -16.79 -9.20
N ILE A 260 -2.04 -16.27 -8.38
CA ILE A 260 -2.40 -15.56 -7.14
C ILE A 260 -3.31 -14.37 -7.46
N MET A 261 -2.94 -13.54 -8.43
CA MET A 261 -3.73 -12.37 -8.83
C MET A 261 -5.08 -12.78 -9.45
N ARG A 262 -5.09 -13.85 -10.26
CA ARG A 262 -6.31 -14.43 -10.84
C ARG A 262 -7.26 -14.91 -9.74
N GLU A 263 -6.78 -15.65 -8.75
CA GLU A 263 -7.63 -16.16 -7.66
C GLU A 263 -8.07 -15.04 -6.70
N VAL A 264 -7.33 -13.91 -6.59
CA VAL A 264 -7.84 -12.71 -5.92
C VAL A 264 -9.05 -12.18 -6.68
N ALA A 265 -8.92 -11.97 -8.00
CA ALA A 265 -10.01 -11.46 -8.83
C ALA A 265 -11.24 -12.38 -8.80
N LEU A 266 -11.06 -13.69 -8.89
CA LEU A 266 -12.17 -14.65 -8.80
C LEU A 266 -12.83 -14.63 -7.42
N ALA A 267 -12.04 -14.58 -6.34
CA ALA A 267 -12.58 -14.55 -4.98
C ALA A 267 -13.38 -13.28 -4.67
N THR A 268 -13.17 -12.20 -5.43
CA THR A 268 -13.88 -10.92 -5.30
C THR A 268 -14.89 -10.66 -6.42
N GLY A 269 -15.13 -11.64 -7.31
CA GLY A 269 -16.06 -11.49 -8.44
C GLY A 269 -15.62 -10.45 -9.49
N THR A 270 -14.33 -10.13 -9.53
CA THR A 270 -13.75 -9.14 -10.43
C THR A 270 -13.55 -9.72 -11.83
N PRO A 271 -14.02 -9.04 -12.89
CA PRO A 271 -13.73 -9.45 -14.26
C PRO A 271 -12.22 -9.50 -14.53
N LEU A 272 -11.77 -10.61 -15.10
CA LEU A 272 -10.38 -10.77 -15.52
C LEU A 272 -10.10 -9.86 -16.72
N GLY A 273 -9.00 -9.12 -16.64
CA GLY A 273 -8.50 -8.25 -17.70
C GLY A 273 -6.98 -8.14 -17.64
N SER A 274 -6.37 -7.52 -18.66
CA SER A 274 -4.91 -7.42 -18.76
C SER A 274 -4.28 -6.77 -17.54
N TYR A 275 -4.94 -5.79 -16.92
CA TYR A 275 -4.45 -5.09 -15.72
C TYR A 275 -4.12 -6.03 -14.54
N VAL A 276 -4.85 -7.15 -14.38
CA VAL A 276 -4.57 -8.15 -13.33
C VAL A 276 -3.30 -8.94 -13.66
N THR A 277 -3.15 -9.34 -14.92
CA THR A 277 -1.98 -10.07 -15.42
C THR A 277 -0.74 -9.18 -15.41
N ASP A 278 -0.87 -7.91 -15.82
CA ASP A 278 0.21 -6.93 -15.83
C ASP A 278 0.73 -6.67 -14.42
N ALA A 279 -0.17 -6.60 -13.43
CA ALA A 279 0.19 -6.49 -12.02
C ALA A 279 0.88 -7.75 -11.46
N ALA A 280 0.74 -8.91 -12.11
CA ALA A 280 1.50 -10.11 -11.75
C ALA A 280 2.89 -10.18 -12.41
N GLY A 281 3.15 -9.34 -13.42
CA GLY A 281 4.39 -9.26 -14.22
C GLY A 281 5.59 -8.66 -13.45
N LEU A 282 5.75 -9.04 -12.19
CA LEU A 282 6.67 -8.44 -11.25
C LEU A 282 8.12 -8.86 -11.48
N GLU A 283 9.06 -7.92 -11.47
CA GLU A 283 10.49 -8.23 -11.38
C GLU A 283 10.86 -8.81 -10.00
N THR A 284 12.04 -9.42 -9.85
CA THR A 284 12.47 -9.93 -8.54
C THR A 284 12.62 -8.80 -7.53
N GLY A 285 11.98 -8.94 -6.37
CA GLY A 285 11.90 -7.90 -5.33
C GLY A 285 10.81 -6.85 -5.57
N ALA A 286 10.06 -6.94 -6.67
CA ALA A 286 8.89 -6.08 -6.91
C ALA A 286 7.65 -6.65 -6.22
N PHE A 287 6.63 -5.80 -6.04
CA PHE A 287 5.35 -6.21 -5.48
C PHE A 287 4.19 -5.40 -6.05
N SER A 288 2.99 -5.97 -5.98
CA SER A 288 1.74 -5.26 -6.20
C SER A 288 0.86 -5.29 -4.96
N VAL A 289 0.13 -4.21 -4.71
CA VAL A 289 -0.81 -4.07 -3.60
C VAL A 289 -2.22 -4.03 -4.16
N VAL A 290 -3.01 -5.05 -3.84
CA VAL A 290 -4.41 -5.16 -4.25
C VAL A 290 -5.30 -4.64 -3.12
N HIS A 291 -6.11 -3.62 -3.40
CA HIS A 291 -7.03 -3.01 -2.44
C HIS A 291 -8.43 -3.59 -2.58
N LEU A 292 -8.96 -4.11 -1.47
CA LEU A 292 -10.23 -4.81 -1.41
C LEU A 292 -11.13 -4.18 -0.34
N SER A 293 -12.44 -4.19 -0.58
CA SER A 293 -13.40 -3.70 0.41
C SER A 293 -13.57 -4.73 1.53
N ALA A 294 -13.45 -4.29 2.78
CA ALA A 294 -13.81 -5.10 3.94
C ALA A 294 -15.32 -5.13 4.18
N THR A 295 -16.03 -4.11 3.68
CA THR A 295 -17.46 -3.88 3.92
C THR A 295 -18.35 -4.39 2.77
N SER A 296 -17.79 -4.43 1.56
CA SER A 296 -18.48 -4.85 0.34
C SER A 296 -17.59 -5.82 -0.47
N PRO A 297 -17.39 -7.08 -0.02
CA PRO A 297 -16.47 -8.02 -0.67
C PRO A 297 -16.81 -8.33 -2.15
N GLY A 298 -18.05 -8.09 -2.56
CA GLY A 298 -18.52 -8.23 -3.95
C GLY A 298 -18.22 -7.04 -4.86
N SER A 299 -17.67 -5.94 -4.34
CA SER A 299 -17.27 -4.76 -5.15
C SER A 299 -16.05 -5.02 -6.04
N GLY A 300 -15.44 -6.19 -5.93
CA GLY A 300 -14.25 -6.54 -6.68
C GLY A 300 -12.97 -5.92 -6.15
N ILE A 301 -11.94 -5.97 -6.99
CA ILE A 301 -10.68 -5.26 -6.78
C ILE A 301 -10.94 -3.77 -7.00
N ILE A 302 -10.73 -2.95 -5.97
CA ILE A 302 -10.94 -1.50 -6.02
C ILE A 302 -9.80 -0.83 -6.78
N ALA A 303 -8.56 -1.22 -6.46
CA ALA A 303 -7.36 -0.69 -7.07
C ALA A 303 -6.21 -1.68 -6.97
N ILE A 304 -5.24 -1.55 -7.87
CA ILE A 304 -3.96 -2.24 -7.81
C ILE A 304 -2.84 -1.23 -7.98
N GLU A 305 -1.86 -1.24 -7.08
CA GLU A 305 -0.63 -0.48 -7.19
C GLU A 305 0.53 -1.43 -7.45
N THR A 306 1.46 -1.08 -8.35
CA THR A 306 2.64 -1.90 -8.65
C THR A 306 3.91 -1.11 -8.36
N HIS A 307 4.80 -1.71 -7.58
CA HIS A 307 6.03 -1.09 -7.10
C HIS A 307 7.25 -1.88 -7.57
N ALA A 308 8.14 -1.18 -8.27
CA ALA A 308 9.44 -1.69 -8.67
C ALA A 308 10.32 -2.01 -7.45
N PRO A 309 11.29 -2.94 -7.57
CA PRO A 309 12.20 -3.24 -6.48
C PRO A 309 13.04 -2.00 -6.15
N ARG A 310 13.24 -1.75 -4.86
CA ARG A 310 14.18 -0.73 -4.38
C ARG A 310 15.44 -1.45 -3.94
N ALA A 311 16.58 -1.10 -4.52
CA ALA A 311 17.91 -1.55 -4.14
C ALA A 311 18.75 -0.31 -3.86
#